data_AF-A0A820J9A9-F1
#
_entry.id   AF-A0A820J9A9-F1
#
_cell.length_a   1.000
_cell.length_b   1.000
_cell.length_c   1.000
_cell.angle_alpha   90.00
_cell.angle_beta   90.00
_cell.angle_gamma   90.00
#
_symmetry.space_group_name_H-M   'P 1'
#
loop_
_entity.id
_entity.type
_entity.pdbx_description
1 polymer ?
#
loop_
_entity_poly.entity_id
_entity_poly.type
_entity_poly.pdbx_seq_one_letter_code
_entity_poly.pdbx_strand_id
1 'polypeptide(L)'
;MQECEKVEEYNKKGMTRDLFKKIKYFRGQFILRNGTLTDQNGKHLTNGDEIKSEWKQYTEELYKKETNGTGNLELDDYELEPDILESEVKFAMETLANGKAPGHDGIPIECFKTIKEDAVRILTKLC
;
A
#
# COMPACT_ATOMS: atom_id res chain seq x y z
N MET A 1 -25.12 -18.43 10.18
CA MET A 1 -24.41 -18.48 11.47
C MET A 1 -23.83 -19.85 11.78
N GLN A 2 -24.63 -20.93 11.75
CA GLN A 2 -24.19 -22.31 12.08
C GLN A 2 -22.97 -22.86 11.32
N GLU A 3 -22.78 -22.44 10.06
CA GLU A 3 -21.69 -22.95 9.24
C GLU A 3 -20.33 -22.28 9.54
N CYS A 4 -20.32 -21.05 10.07
CA CYS A 4 -19.11 -20.39 10.55
C CYS A 4 -18.65 -20.99 11.88
N GLU A 5 -19.60 -21.30 12.78
CA GLU A 5 -19.32 -21.95 14.06
C GLU A 5 -18.60 -23.29 13.89
N LYS A 6 -19.00 -24.10 12.90
CA LYS A 6 -18.33 -25.38 12.58
C LYS A 6 -16.90 -25.19 12.08
N VAL A 7 -16.64 -24.15 11.30
CA VAL A 7 -15.28 -23.82 10.83
C VAL A 7 -14.40 -23.43 12.01
N GLU A 8 -14.91 -22.60 12.92
CA GLU A 8 -14.21 -22.22 14.14
C GLU A 8 -13.96 -23.43 15.05
N GLU A 9 -14.91 -24.35 15.13
CA GLU A 9 -14.75 -25.60 15.88
C GLU A 9 -13.66 -26.50 15.28
N TYR A 10 -13.59 -26.66 13.95
CA TYR A 10 -12.51 -27.40 13.29
C TYR A 10 -11.14 -26.75 13.52
N ASN A 11 -11.08 -25.42 13.57
CA ASN A 11 -9.85 -24.70 13.90
C ASN A 11 -9.42 -24.94 15.35
N LYS A 12 -10.33 -24.82 16.31
CA LYS A 12 -10.07 -25.06 17.75
C LYS A 12 -9.65 -26.50 18.03
N LYS A 13 -10.22 -27.48 17.30
CA LYS A 13 -9.91 -28.91 17.44
C LYS A 13 -8.69 -29.37 16.64
N GLY A 14 -8.02 -28.48 15.89
CA GLY A 14 -6.86 -28.83 15.07
C GLY A 14 -7.19 -29.76 13.89
N MET A 15 -8.45 -29.81 13.45
CA MET A 15 -8.91 -30.65 12.34
C MET A 15 -8.62 -29.98 11.00
N THR A 16 -7.33 -29.79 10.69
CA THR A 16 -6.87 -28.95 9.56
C THR A 16 -7.42 -29.43 8.21
N ARG A 17 -7.58 -30.74 8.02
CA ARG A 17 -8.13 -31.30 6.77
C ARG A 17 -9.58 -30.87 6.54
N ASP A 18 -10.42 -30.98 7.56
CA ASP A 18 -11.84 -30.64 7.46
C ASP A 18 -12.06 -29.12 7.41
N LEU A 19 -11.22 -28.37 8.12
CA LEU A 19 -11.12 -26.92 8.02
C LEU A 19 -10.83 -26.47 6.57
N PHE A 20 -9.74 -26.95 5.96
CA PHE A 20 -9.37 -26.57 4.59
C PHE A 20 -10.38 -27.04 3.55
N LYS A 21 -10.99 -28.22 3.73
CA LYS A 21 -12.06 -28.72 2.86
C LYS A 21 -13.26 -27.77 2.87
N LYS A 22 -13.64 -27.26 4.05
CA LYS A 22 -14.78 -26.35 4.19
C LYS A 22 -14.46 -24.94 3.67
N ILE A 23 -13.26 -24.43 3.94
CA ILE A 23 -12.78 -23.16 3.36
C ILE A 23 -12.77 -23.23 1.84
N LYS A 24 -12.31 -24.34 1.26
CA LYS A 24 -12.32 -24.55 -0.20
C LYS A 24 -13.74 -24.57 -0.76
N TYR A 25 -14.69 -25.18 -0.06
CA TYR A 25 -16.09 -25.17 -0.44
C TYR A 25 -16.67 -23.75 -0.47
N PHE A 26 -16.39 -22.92 0.55
CA PHE A 26 -16.85 -21.53 0.59
C PHE A 26 -16.15 -20.61 -0.42
N ARG A 27 -14.86 -20.81 -0.63
CA ARG A 27 -14.08 -20.03 -1.60
C ARG A 27 -14.58 -20.21 -3.03
N GLY A 28 -15.30 -21.29 -3.32
CA GLY A 28 -15.83 -21.59 -4.65
C GLY A 28 -14.73 -21.85 -5.68
N GLN A 29 -15.09 -21.78 -6.96
CA GLN A 29 -14.12 -21.92 -8.06
C GLN A 29 -13.26 -20.66 -8.13
N PHE A 30 -11.95 -20.83 -8.37
CA PHE A 30 -11.05 -19.71 -8.58
C PHE A 30 -11.48 -18.95 -9.85
N ILE A 31 -11.98 -17.73 -9.67
CA ILE A 31 -12.29 -16.83 -10.77
C ILE A 31 -11.00 -16.07 -11.07
N LEU A 32 -10.42 -16.33 -12.24
CA LEU A 32 -9.33 -15.52 -12.78
C LEU A 32 -9.89 -14.11 -13.04
N ARG A 33 -9.59 -13.16 -12.16
CA ARG A 33 -9.86 -11.76 -12.45
C ARG A 33 -8.80 -11.27 -13.42
N ASN A 34 -9.06 -11.42 -14.71
CA ASN A 34 -8.35 -10.65 -15.72
C ASN A 34 -8.70 -9.20 -15.43
N GLY A 35 -7.74 -8.43 -14.89
CA GLY A 35 -7.89 -7.01 -14.56
C GLY A 35 -8.04 -6.16 -15.82
N THR A 36 -9.11 -6.40 -16.57
CA THR A 36 -9.50 -5.60 -17.72
C THR A 36 -10.29 -4.44 -17.16
N LEU A 37 -9.72 -3.24 -17.24
CA LEU A 37 -10.42 -2.03 -16.85
C LEU A 37 -11.68 -1.90 -17.73
N THR A 38 -12.83 -1.73 -17.11
CA THR A 38 -14.08 -1.46 -17.81
C THR A 38 -14.51 -0.03 -17.51
N ASP A 39 -15.06 0.66 -18.49
CA ASP A 39 -15.69 1.95 -18.26
C ASP A 39 -16.97 1.81 -17.42
N GLN A 40 -17.53 2.94 -16.99
CA GLN A 40 -18.84 3.04 -16.34
C GLN A 40 -20.01 2.35 -17.09
N ASN A 41 -19.86 2.05 -18.39
CA ASN A 41 -20.86 1.36 -19.21
C ASN A 41 -20.56 -0.15 -19.36
N GLY A 42 -19.51 -0.66 -18.70
CA GLY A 42 -19.08 -2.05 -18.76
C GLY A 42 -18.28 -2.42 -20.01
N LYS A 43 -17.85 -1.45 -20.83
CA LYS A 43 -16.99 -1.68 -21.99
C LYS A 43 -15.55 -1.87 -21.54
N HIS A 44 -14.90 -2.93 -22.02
CA HIS A 44 -13.49 -3.17 -21.78
C HIS A 44 -12.61 -2.10 -22.46
N LEU A 45 -11.73 -1.48 -21.67
CA LEU A 45 -10.76 -0.49 -22.11
C LEU A 45 -9.42 -1.17 -22.40
N THR A 46 -8.90 -0.94 -23.61
CA THR A 46 -7.64 -1.52 -24.08
C THR A 46 -6.64 -0.46 -24.54
N ASN A 47 -7.09 0.78 -24.76
CA ASN A 47 -6.24 1.91 -25.13
C ASN A 47 -5.74 2.65 -23.88
N GLY A 48 -4.45 3.01 -23.85
CA GLY A 48 -3.82 3.71 -22.72
C GLY A 48 -4.44 5.06 -22.41
N ASP A 49 -4.87 5.81 -23.42
CA ASP A 49 -5.51 7.12 -23.22
C ASP A 49 -6.91 6.98 -22.59
N GLU A 50 -7.69 6.00 -23.05
CA GLU A 50 -9.01 5.67 -22.48
C GLU A 50 -8.89 5.18 -21.02
N ILE A 51 -7.89 4.32 -20.76
CA ILE A 51 -7.57 3.84 -19.41
C ILE A 51 -7.24 5.03 -18.49
N LYS A 52 -6.40 5.96 -18.96
CA LYS A 52 -5.99 7.13 -18.19
C LYS A 52 -7.19 8.06 -17.90
N SER A 53 -8.07 8.27 -18.88
CA SER A 53 -9.27 9.10 -18.67
C SER A 53 -10.24 8.46 -17.68
N GLU A 54 -10.43 7.15 -17.73
CA GLU A 54 -11.32 6.44 -16.80
C GLU A 54 -10.78 6.51 -15.36
N TRP A 55 -9.48 6.27 -15.17
CA TRP A 55 -8.84 6.40 -13.86
C TRP A 55 -8.96 7.82 -13.29
N LYS A 56 -8.82 8.83 -14.15
CA LYS A 56 -9.02 10.22 -13.75
C LYS A 56 -10.46 10.45 -13.28
N GLN A 57 -11.44 10.06 -14.08
CA GLN A 57 -12.86 10.24 -13.74
C GLN A 57 -13.22 9.51 -12.43
N TYR A 58 -12.83 8.24 -12.30
CA TYR A 58 -13.06 7.45 -11.10
C TYR A 58 -12.51 8.12 -9.83
N THR A 59 -11.29 8.66 -9.93
CA THR A 59 -10.61 9.32 -8.81
C THR A 59 -11.27 10.66 -8.47
N GLU A 60 -11.66 11.44 -9.49
CA GLU A 60 -12.39 12.71 -9.31
C GLU A 60 -13.75 12.48 -8.63
N GLU A 61 -14.48 11.43 -9.01
CA GLU A 61 -15.74 11.03 -8.37
C GLU A 61 -15.51 10.54 -6.93
N LEU A 62 -14.51 9.69 -6.70
CA LEU A 62 -14.20 9.11 -5.39
C LEU A 62 -13.87 10.18 -4.35
N TYR A 63 -13.13 11.21 -4.74
CA TYR A 63 -12.72 12.31 -3.87
C TYR A 63 -13.61 13.55 -3.97
N LYS A 64 -14.73 13.47 -4.70
CA LYS A 64 -15.73 14.54 -4.75
C LYS A 64 -16.38 14.65 -3.37
N LYS A 65 -15.86 15.54 -2.53
CA LYS A 65 -16.52 15.90 -1.26
C LYS A 65 -17.90 16.45 -1.60
N GLU A 66 -18.97 15.85 -1.07
CA GLU A 66 -20.27 16.52 -1.05
C GLU A 66 -20.14 17.77 -0.19
N THR A 67 -19.95 18.92 -0.82
CA THR A 67 -20.01 20.22 -0.17
C THR A 67 -21.47 20.56 0.13
N ASN A 68 -22.13 19.74 0.94
CA ASN A 68 -23.44 20.02 1.53
C ASN A 68 -23.29 20.52 2.98
N GLY A 69 -22.26 21.32 3.21
CA GLY A 69 -22.03 22.03 4.45
C GLY A 69 -21.02 23.14 4.20
N THR A 70 -21.40 24.37 4.54
CA THR A 70 -20.49 25.50 4.76
C THR A 70 -19.62 25.24 6.00
N GLY A 71 -18.99 24.08 6.07
CA GLY A 71 -17.80 23.91 6.87
C GLY A 71 -16.67 24.35 5.97
N ASN A 72 -16.11 25.53 6.23
CA ASN A 72 -14.68 25.64 6.05
C ASN A 72 -14.14 24.39 6.76
N LEU A 73 -13.52 23.48 6.00
CA LEU A 73 -12.52 22.64 6.62
C LEU A 73 -11.51 23.68 7.10
N GLU A 74 -11.71 24.19 8.31
CA GLU A 74 -10.60 24.59 9.14
C GLU A 74 -9.67 23.41 8.99
N LEU A 75 -8.62 23.62 8.21
CA LEU A 75 -7.50 22.72 8.13
C LEU A 75 -7.00 22.76 9.56
N ASP A 76 -7.62 21.92 10.40
CA ASP A 76 -7.24 21.67 11.78
C ASP A 76 -5.75 21.59 11.71
N ASP A 77 -5.12 22.53 12.41
CA ASP A 77 -3.68 22.78 12.47
C ASP A 77 -3.01 21.41 12.40
N TYR A 78 -2.60 20.98 11.20
CA TYR A 78 -2.11 19.62 11.03
C TYR A 78 -0.87 19.61 11.91
N GLU A 79 -0.90 18.84 12.98
CA GLU A 79 0.24 18.70 13.86
C GLU A 79 1.39 18.25 12.95
N LEU A 80 2.28 19.20 12.67
CA LEU A 80 3.36 19.00 11.71
C LEU A 80 4.12 17.79 12.20
N GLU A 81 4.29 16.80 11.31
CA GLU A 81 5.10 15.64 11.63
C GLU A 81 6.47 16.15 12.11
N PRO A 82 6.98 15.63 13.23
CA PRO A 82 8.26 16.09 13.77
C PRO A 82 9.36 15.91 12.72
N ASP A 83 10.35 16.80 12.78
CA ASP A 83 11.52 16.72 11.90
C ASP A 83 12.22 15.36 12.06
N ILE A 84 12.75 14.85 10.95
CA ILE A 84 13.46 13.57 10.89
C ILE A 84 14.69 13.61 11.80
N LEU A 85 14.82 12.60 12.67
CA LEU A 85 15.92 12.51 13.61
C LEU A 85 17.13 11.80 13.00
N GLU A 86 18.35 12.18 13.42
CA GLU A 86 19.58 11.46 13.04
C GLU A 86 19.53 9.98 13.41
N SER A 87 18.83 9.61 14.49
CA SER A 87 18.63 8.22 14.90
C SER A 87 17.81 7.41 13.91
N GLU A 88 16.81 8.02 13.27
CA GLU A 88 15.96 7.36 12.28
C GLU A 88 16.75 7.14 10.98
N VAL A 89 17.49 8.16 10.55
CA VAL A 89 18.38 8.06 9.38
C VAL A 89 19.47 7.01 9.60
N LYS A 90 20.08 6.99 10.79
CA LYS A 90 21.07 5.98 11.15
C LYS A 90 20.45 4.58 11.11
N PHE A 91 19.28 4.40 11.70
CA PHE A 91 18.57 3.11 11.69
C PHE A 91 18.23 2.66 10.27
N ALA A 92 17.71 3.54 9.42
CA ALA A 92 17.42 3.24 8.02
C ALA A 92 18.68 2.82 7.26
N MET A 93 19.79 3.53 7.46
CA MET A 93 21.06 3.23 6.79
C MET A 93 21.63 1.87 7.23
N GLU A 94 21.55 1.52 8.51
CA GLU A 94 22.01 0.23 9.04
C GLU A 94 21.13 -0.95 8.60
N THR A 95 19.81 -0.74 8.52
CA THR A 95 18.83 -1.79 8.17
C THR A 95 18.72 -2.07 6.68
N LEU A 96 19.05 -1.10 5.83
CA LEU A 96 19.04 -1.29 4.38
C LEU A 96 20.02 -2.40 3.95
N ALA A 97 19.56 -3.35 3.14
CA ALA A 97 20.41 -4.41 2.62
C ALA A 97 21.39 -3.86 1.56
N ASN A 98 22.59 -4.44 1.51
CA ASN A 98 23.56 -4.20 0.44
C ASN A 98 23.07 -4.85 -0.88
N GLY A 99 23.53 -4.34 -2.02
CA GLY A 99 23.23 -4.84 -3.36
C GLY A 99 21.87 -4.39 -3.91
N LYS A 100 21.25 -3.39 -3.29
CA LYS A 100 20.03 -2.76 -3.84
C LYS A 100 20.40 -1.88 -5.03
N ALA A 101 19.48 -1.80 -6.01
CA ALA A 101 19.66 -0.92 -7.14
C ALA A 101 19.75 0.54 -6.66
N PRO A 102 20.70 1.34 -7.16
CA PRO A 102 20.80 2.75 -6.81
C PRO A 102 19.59 3.54 -7.31
N GLY A 103 19.37 4.71 -6.70
CA GLY A 103 18.34 5.64 -7.14
C GLY A 103 18.69 6.32 -8.46
N HIS A 104 17.96 7.39 -8.80
CA HIS A 104 18.25 8.19 -10.00
C HIS A 104 19.66 8.80 -9.95
N ASP A 105 20.17 9.06 -8.74
CA ASP A 105 21.50 9.60 -8.47
C ASP A 105 22.63 8.63 -8.84
N GLY A 106 22.32 7.34 -9.04
CA GLY A 106 23.29 6.29 -9.31
C GLY A 106 24.16 5.94 -8.11
N ILE A 107 23.83 6.41 -6.89
CA ILE A 107 24.62 6.19 -5.68
C ILE A 107 24.04 5.02 -4.88
N PRO A 108 24.80 3.94 -4.66
CA PRO A 108 24.33 2.80 -3.86
C PRO A 108 24.51 3.06 -2.35
N ILE A 109 23.75 2.35 -1.50
CA ILE A 109 23.73 2.59 -0.05
C ILE A 109 25.08 2.33 0.64
N GLU A 110 25.91 1.47 0.06
CA GLU A 110 27.24 1.09 0.53
C GLU A 110 28.20 2.29 0.60
N CYS A 111 28.01 3.28 -0.28
CA CYS A 111 28.79 4.52 -0.24
C CYS A 111 28.55 5.26 1.08
N PHE A 112 27.29 5.40 1.49
CA PHE A 112 26.91 6.06 2.74
C PHE A 112 27.33 5.25 3.97
N LYS A 113 27.21 3.91 3.92
CA LYS A 113 27.69 3.03 5.00
C LYS A 113 29.20 3.12 5.23
N THR A 114 29.97 3.45 4.20
CA THR A 114 31.43 3.65 4.31
C THR A 114 31.76 4.96 5.02
N ILE A 115 30.97 6.00 4.76
CA ILE A 115 31.14 7.35 5.33
C ILE A 115 30.60 7.42 6.79
N LYS A 116 29.66 6.54 7.16
CA LYS A 116 29.14 6.36 8.54
C LYS A 116 28.50 7.63 9.12
N GLU A 117 29.00 8.15 10.24
CA GLU A 117 28.37 9.23 11.00
C GLU A 117 28.24 10.53 10.19
N ASP A 118 29.23 10.85 9.35
CA ASP A 118 29.15 12.03 8.48
C ASP A 118 28.02 11.89 7.44
N ALA A 119 27.76 10.66 6.97
CA ALA A 119 26.67 10.38 6.04
C ALA A 119 25.31 10.62 6.69
N VAL A 120 25.14 10.15 7.92
CA VAL A 120 23.90 10.35 8.70
C VAL A 120 23.63 11.85 8.84
N ARG A 121 24.63 12.63 9.27
CA ARG A 121 24.47 14.07 9.45
C ARG A 121 24.15 14.82 8.15
N ILE A 122 24.72 14.40 7.03
CA ILE A 122 24.43 15.01 5.73
C ILE A 122 23.02 14.63 5.27
N LEU A 123 22.65 13.36 5.36
CA LEU A 123 21.33 12.86 4.93
C LEU A 123 20.20 13.47 5.76
N THR A 124 20.35 13.58 7.08
CA THR A 124 19.36 14.23 7.96
C THR A 124 19.14 15.70 7.61
N LYS A 125 20.13 16.40 7.04
CA LYS A 125 19.97 17.78 6.58
C LYS A 125 19.38 17.93 5.18
N LEU A 126 19.39 16.86 4.39
CA LEU A 126 18.86 16.84 3.03
C LEU A 126 17.38 16.44 2.98
N CYS A 127 16.94 15.63 3.95
CA CYS A 127 15.54 15.32 4.17
C CYS A 127 14.79 16.54 4.74
#